data_AF-A0A420I676-F1
#
_entry.id   AF-A0A420I676-F1
#
_cell.length_a   1.000
_cell.length_b   1.000
_cell.length_c   1.000
_cell.angle_alpha   90.00
_cell.angle_beta   90.00
_cell.angle_gamma   90.00
#
_symmetry.space_group_name_H-M   'P 1'
#
loop_
_entity.id
_entity.type
_entity.pdbx_description
1 polymer ?
#
loop_
_entity_poly.entity_id
_entity_poly.type
_entity_poly.pdbx_seq_one_letter_code
_entity_poly.pdbx_strand_id
1 'polypeptide(L)'
;MRTEGGKLVRILGIYAPNEEAHSVEFFRQLINRSLKGYHIIHGNMNKCEAAIDRNPLRLEDLRAVEAFQQTFENNGFKDGRRISYPR
;
A
#
# COMPACT_ATOMS: atom_id res chain seq x y z
N MET A 1 14.60 -0.34 12.94
CA MET A 1 14.28 -1.19 14.12
C MET A 1 14.74 -2.61 13.84
N ARG A 2 14.88 -3.49 14.84
CA ARG A 2 15.17 -4.91 14.62
C ARG A 2 14.10 -5.78 15.26
N THR A 3 13.78 -6.93 14.66
CA THR A 3 12.94 -7.95 15.30
C THR A 3 13.71 -8.68 16.40
N GLU A 4 13.00 -9.43 17.25
CA GLU A 4 13.60 -10.33 18.24
C GLU A 4 14.58 -11.35 17.61
N GLY A 5 14.34 -11.74 16.36
CA GLY A 5 15.25 -12.58 15.56
C GLY A 5 16.37 -11.83 14.83
N GLY A 6 16.65 -10.57 15.19
CA GLY A 6 17.75 -9.76 14.65
C GLY A 6 17.54 -9.17 13.25
N LYS A 7 16.40 -9.44 12.61
CA LYS A 7 16.08 -8.96 11.25
C LYS A 7 15.83 -7.46 11.25
N LEU A 8 16.40 -6.74 10.30
CA LEU A 8 16.22 -5.29 10.18
C LEU A 8 14.80 -4.98 9.65
N VAL A 9 14.07 -4.16 10.41
CA VAL A 9 12.79 -3.56 10.05
C VAL A 9 13.01 -2.10 9.67
N ARG A 10 12.54 -1.73 8.48
CA ARG A 10 12.57 -0.36 7.95
C ARG A 10 11.17 0.23 8.02
N ILE A 11 11.09 1.53 8.28
CA ILE A 11 9.82 2.28 8.21
C ILE A 11 9.90 3.15 6.96
N LEU A 12 8.89 3.06 6.10
CA LEU A 12 8.77 3.86 4.90
C LEU A 12 7.55 4.76 5.00
N GLY A 13 7.78 6.07 4.95
CA GLY A 13 6.74 7.08 4.81
C GLY A 13 6.34 7.24 3.34
N ILE A 14 5.04 7.17 3.03
CA ILE A 14 4.52 7.36 1.67
C ILE A 14 3.50 8.49 1.62
N TYR A 15 3.58 9.31 0.57
CA TYR A 15 2.53 10.24 0.18
C TYR A 15 2.29 10.10 -1.33
N ALA A 16 1.26 9.35 -1.69
CA ALA A 16 0.93 9.05 -3.08
C ALA A 16 0.23 10.25 -3.76
N PRO A 17 0.29 10.36 -5.09
CA PRO A 17 -0.44 11.39 -5.83
C PRO A 17 -1.97 11.33 -5.59
N ASN A 18 -2.64 12.48 -5.65
CA ASN A 18 -4.12 12.54 -5.58
C ASN A 18 -4.80 12.15 -6.90
N GLU A 19 -4.10 12.33 -8.02
CA GLU A 19 -4.62 12.04 -9.36
C GLU A 19 -4.38 10.57 -9.73
N GLU A 20 -5.46 9.83 -10.03
CA GLU A 20 -5.40 8.38 -10.26
C GLU A 20 -4.41 7.97 -11.37
N ALA A 21 -4.29 8.77 -12.44
CA ALA A 21 -3.34 8.52 -13.52
C ALA A 21 -1.88 8.56 -13.06
N HIS A 22 -1.54 9.49 -12.15
CA HIS A 22 -0.20 9.59 -11.58
C HIS A 22 0.07 8.51 -10.52
N SER A 23 -0.98 8.04 -9.82
CA SER A 23 -0.87 6.96 -8.84
C SER A 23 -0.43 5.63 -9.47
N VAL A 24 -0.88 5.33 -10.70
CA VAL A 24 -0.45 4.11 -11.43
C VAL A 24 1.07 4.05 -11.58
N GLU A 25 1.67 5.13 -12.07
CA GLU A 25 3.13 5.19 -12.28
C GLU A 25 3.88 5.19 -10.96
N PHE A 26 3.36 5.91 -9.96
CA PHE A 26 3.94 5.95 -8.62
C PHE A 26 4.07 4.55 -7.99
N PHE A 27 3.00 3.75 -8.00
CA PHE A 27 3.02 2.40 -7.43
C PHE A 27 3.93 1.45 -8.22
N ARG A 28 3.95 1.53 -9.56
CA ARG A 28 4.88 0.76 -10.39
C ARG A 28 6.35 1.09 -10.07
N GLN A 29 6.68 2.36 -9.87
CA GLN A 29 8.04 2.75 -9.49
C GLN A 29 8.43 2.23 -8.10
N LEU A 30 7.49 2.17 -7.15
CA LEU A 30 7.74 1.61 -5.81
C LEU A 30 8.15 0.13 -5.87
N ILE A 31 7.49 -0.67 -6.71
CA ILE A 31 7.86 -2.08 -6.94
C ILE A 31 9.31 -2.17 -7.43
N ASN A 32 9.64 -1.38 -8.47
CA ASN A 32 10.97 -1.40 -9.09
C ASN A 32 12.09 -0.98 -8.14
N ARG A 33 11.79 -0.12 -7.16
CA ARG A 33 12.72 0.30 -6.11
C ARG A 33 12.92 -0.73 -5.00
N SER A 34 12.40 -1.95 -5.16
CA SER A 34 12.60 -3.10 -4.28
C SER A 34 12.17 -2.85 -2.83
N LEU A 35 10.85 -2.83 -2.59
CA LEU A 35 10.23 -2.99 -1.25
C LEU A 35 10.46 -4.40 -0.67
N LYS A 36 11.70 -4.90 -0.69
CA LYS A 36 12.09 -6.23 -0.23
C LYS A 36 12.47 -6.20 1.25
N GLY A 37 12.05 -7.22 1.99
CA GLY A 37 12.39 -7.38 3.41
C GLY A 37 11.29 -6.87 4.35
N TYR A 38 11.64 -6.65 5.62
CA TYR A 38 10.67 -6.22 6.64
C TYR A 38 10.48 -4.72 6.58
N HIS A 39 9.34 -4.29 6.04
CA HIS A 39 8.95 -2.89 5.96
C HIS A 39 7.65 -2.65 6.72
N ILE A 40 7.61 -1.56 7.48
CA ILE A 40 6.37 -0.94 7.94
C ILE A 40 6.13 0.25 7.02
N ILE A 41 5.03 0.21 6.30
CA ILE A 41 4.66 1.29 5.37
C ILE A 41 3.55 2.10 6.03
N HIS A 42 3.74 3.41 6.10
CA HIS A 42 2.80 4.31 6.74
C HIS A 42 2.68 5.60 5.94
N GLY A 43 1.46 6.09 5.75
CA GLY A 43 1.23 7.37 5.12
C GLY A 43 -0.06 7.45 4.34
N ASN A 44 -0.17 8.45 3.47
CA ASN A 44 -1.35 8.66 2.66
C ASN A 44 -1.18 7.98 1.29
N MET A 45 -1.95 6.93 1.05
CA MET A 45 -1.95 6.21 -0.23
C MET A 45 -2.85 6.85 -1.28
N ASN A 46 -3.69 7.83 -0.91
CA ASN A 46 -4.69 8.44 -1.78
C ASN A 46 -5.51 7.42 -2.59
N LYS A 47 -5.73 6.25 -2.00
CA LYS A 47 -6.40 5.09 -2.60
C LYS A 47 -7.15 4.33 -1.51
N CYS A 48 -8.34 3.85 -1.84
CA CYS A 48 -9.09 2.92 -0.98
C CYS A 48 -8.66 1.48 -1.32
N GLU A 49 -8.41 0.64 -0.32
CA GLU A 49 -8.08 -0.77 -0.54
C GLU A 49 -9.34 -1.57 -0.88
N ALA A 50 -10.42 -1.32 -0.15
CA ALA A 50 -11.72 -1.96 -0.36
C ALA A 50 -12.86 -0.94 -0.46
N ALA A 51 -13.99 -1.38 -1.03
CA ALA A 51 -15.21 -0.59 -1.15
C ALA A 51 -15.70 -0.01 0.20
N ILE A 52 -15.50 -0.76 1.28
CA ILE A 52 -15.88 -0.38 2.64
C ILE A 52 -15.04 0.77 3.24
N ASP A 53 -13.90 1.11 2.62
CA ASP A 53 -13.05 2.23 3.03
C ASP A 53 -13.58 3.57 2.50
N ARG A 54 -14.66 3.55 1.71
CA ARG A 54 -15.19 4.74 1.05
C ARG A 54 -16.69 4.94 1.31
N ASN A 55 -17.09 6.21 1.42
CA ASN A 55 -18.49 6.63 1.42
C ASN A 55 -18.63 7.98 0.68
N PRO A 56 -19.39 8.08 -0.43
CA PRO A 56 -20.14 7.03 -1.10
C PRO A 56 -19.25 6.06 -1.90
N LEU A 57 -19.81 4.92 -2.29
CA LEU A 57 -19.17 4.01 -3.25
C LEU A 57 -18.96 4.73 -4.59
N ARG A 58 -17.76 4.57 -5.17
CA ARG A 58 -17.40 5.14 -6.48
C ARG A 58 -16.55 4.14 -7.24
N LEU A 59 -16.70 4.11 -8.56
CA LEU A 59 -15.81 3.38 -9.46
C LEU A 59 -14.43 4.05 -9.48
N GLU A 60 -13.39 3.25 -9.26
CA GLU A 60 -11.99 3.68 -9.35
C GLU A 60 -11.37 3.18 -10.66
N ASP A 61 -10.32 3.86 -11.14
CA ASP A 61 -9.51 3.34 -12.23
C ASP A 61 -8.91 1.98 -11.86
N LEU A 62 -9.33 0.94 -12.59
CA LEU A 62 -8.87 -0.44 -12.38
C LEU A 62 -7.34 -0.55 -12.49
N ARG A 63 -6.69 0.29 -13.28
CA ARG A 63 -5.22 0.28 -13.41
C ARG A 63 -4.54 0.72 -12.13
N ALA A 64 -5.13 1.67 -11.39
CA ALA A 64 -4.61 2.14 -10.12
C ALA A 64 -4.84 1.09 -9.02
N VAL A 65 -5.98 0.40 -9.05
CA VAL A 65 -6.27 -0.75 -8.19
C VAL A 65 -5.23 -1.85 -8.42
N GLU A 66 -5.06 -2.30 -9.66
CA GLU A 66 -4.10 -3.36 -10.02
C GLU A 66 -2.67 -2.99 -9.63
N ALA A 67 -2.23 -1.74 -9.87
CA ALA A 67 -0.89 -1.30 -9.50
C ALA A 67 -0.69 -1.30 -7.97
N PHE A 68 -1.69 -0.90 -7.20
CA PHE A 68 -1.65 -0.96 -5.74
C PHE A 68 -1.56 -2.40 -5.22
N GLN A 69 -2.44 -3.28 -5.73
CA GLN A 69 -2.46 -4.71 -5.37
C GLN A 69 -1.14 -5.41 -5.70
N GLN A 70 -0.59 -5.14 -6.88
CA GLN A 70 0.72 -5.66 -7.27
C GLN A 70 1.85 -5.13 -6.38
N THR A 71 1.73 -3.90 -5.87
CA THR A 71 2.76 -3.30 -5.00
C THR A 71 2.74 -3.91 -3.61
N PHE A 72 1.55 -4.08 -3.03
CA PHE A 72 1.42 -4.44 -1.61
C PHE A 72 0.86 -5.85 -1.42
N GLU A 73 -0.39 -6.10 -1.79
CA GLU A 73 -1.09 -7.37 -1.52
C GLU A 73 -0.36 -8.58 -2.09
N ASN A 74 0.01 -8.52 -3.37
CA ASN A 74 0.72 -9.60 -4.06
C ASN A 74 2.17 -9.78 -3.59
N ASN A 75 2.73 -8.80 -2.86
CA ASN A 75 4.05 -8.88 -2.24
C ASN A 75 3.99 -9.24 -0.74
N GLY A 76 2.83 -9.67 -0.24
CA GLY A 76 2.68 -10.17 1.14
C GLY A 76 2.62 -9.08 2.20
N PHE A 77 2.44 -7.81 1.81
CA PHE A 77 2.06 -6.76 2.75
C PHE A 77 0.65 -7.01 3.25
N LYS A 78 0.38 -6.59 4.49
CA LYS A 78 -0.95 -6.69 5.10
C LYS A 78 -1.34 -5.34 5.66
N ASP A 79 -2.61 -4.98 5.51
CA ASP A 79 -3.15 -3.79 6.18
C ASP A 79 -3.27 -4.02 7.68
N GLY A 80 -2.47 -3.26 8.44
CA GLY A 80 -2.48 -3.27 9.90
C GLY A 80 -3.86 -2.91 10.47
N ARG A 81 -4.62 -2.01 9.83
CA ARG A 81 -5.94 -1.61 10.30
C ARG A 81 -6.93 -2.78 10.21
N ARG A 82 -6.93 -3.53 9.10
CA ARG A 82 -7.80 -4.70 8.93
C ARG A 82 -7.42 -5.88 9.81
N ILE A 83 -6.13 -6.06 10.10
CA ILE A 83 -5.69 -7.06 11.09
C ILE A 83 -6.21 -6.72 12.49
N SER A 84 -6.04 -5.46 12.92
CA SER A 84 -6.41 -5.05 14.27
C SER A 84 -7.92 -4.90 14.45
N TYR A 85 -8.66 -4.62 13.37
CA TYR A 85 -10.10 -4.38 13.39
C TYR A 85 -10.76 -5.06 12.17
N PRO A 86 -10.88 -6.40 12.19
CA PRO A 86 -11.54 -7.12 11.12
C PRO A 86 -13.00 -6.68 11.05
N ARG A 87 -13.47 -6.36 9.85
CA ARG A 87 -14.88 -6.04 9.55
C ARG A 87 -15.33 -6.87 8.38
#